data_AF-A0A2D4LX87-F1
#
_entry.id   AF-A0A2D4LX87-F1
#
_cell.length_a   1.000
_cell.length_b   1.000
_cell.length_c   1.000
_cell.angle_alpha   90.00
_cell.angle_beta   90.00
_cell.angle_gamma   90.00
#
_symmetry.space_group_name_H-M   'P 1'
#
loop_
_entity.id
_entity.type
_entity.pdbx_description
1 polymer ?
#
loop_
_entity_poly.entity_id
_entity_poly.type
_entity_poly.pdbx_seq_one_letter_code
_entity_poly.pdbx_strand_id
1 'polypeptide(L)'
;LGQLNSDNKNHLVQKVRAKIGYGIQLSKEVDGVWLYNRSSYPIFIKSATLDNPDSRTLLVHKVFPGFSIKAFDYEKAYSLQRPNDHEFMQQPWTGFTVQISFVKGWGQCYTRQFISSCPCWLEIIFN
;
A
#
# COMPACT_ATOMS: atom_id res chain seq x y z
N LEU A 1 2.80 -4.81 14.84
CA LEU A 1 3.38 -5.92 14.04
C LEU A 1 4.45 -6.73 14.79
N GLY A 2 5.26 -6.13 15.67
CA GLY A 2 6.33 -6.85 16.39
C GLY A 2 5.87 -8.00 17.31
N GLN A 3 4.60 -7.99 17.73
CA GLN A 3 4.00 -9.03 18.59
C GLN A 3 3.20 -10.10 17.82
N LEU A 4 3.08 -9.99 16.49
CA LEU A 4 2.39 -11.02 15.70
C LEU A 4 3.32 -12.22 15.55
N ASN A 5 3.10 -13.27 16.34
CA ASN A 5 3.80 -14.54 16.16
C ASN A 5 3.30 -15.18 14.86
N SER A 6 4.15 -15.15 13.84
CA SER A 6 4.05 -16.10 12.75
C SER A 6 5.14 -17.12 12.98
N ASP A 7 4.82 -18.42 13.01
CA ASP A 7 5.80 -19.52 13.09
C ASP A 7 6.76 -19.60 11.88
N ASN A 8 6.76 -18.56 11.05
CA ASN A 8 7.57 -18.45 9.85
C ASN A 8 9.03 -18.19 10.24
N LYS A 9 9.82 -19.26 10.27
CA LYS A 9 11.28 -19.27 10.50
C LYS A 9 12.10 -18.58 9.41
N ASN A 10 11.46 -17.92 8.45
CA ASN A 10 12.16 -17.26 7.34
C ASN A 10 12.96 -16.06 7.84
N HIS A 11 14.29 -16.20 7.81
CA HIS A 11 15.25 -15.18 8.23
C HIS A 11 15.06 -13.82 7.53
N LEU A 12 14.59 -13.80 6.28
CA LEU A 12 14.29 -12.56 5.58
C LEU A 12 13.10 -11.81 6.21
N VAL A 13 12.08 -12.54 6.64
CA VAL A 13 10.88 -11.96 7.30
C VAL A 13 11.29 -11.34 8.62
N GLN A 14 12.09 -12.03 9.43
CA GLN A 14 12.60 -11.52 10.70
C GLN A 14 13.44 -10.24 10.50
N LYS A 15 14.35 -10.25 9.52
CA LYS A 15 15.17 -9.07 9.18
C LYS A 15 14.32 -7.87 8.75
N VAL A 16 13.29 -8.08 7.94
CA VAL A 16 12.42 -6.97 7.52
C VAL A 16 11.54 -6.50 8.66
N ARG A 17 11.00 -7.41 9.49
CA ARG A 17 10.18 -7.06 10.65
C ARG A 17 10.95 -6.18 11.64
N ALA A 18 12.21 -6.50 11.91
CA ALA A 18 13.08 -5.68 12.77
C ALA A 18 13.30 -4.26 12.22
N LYS A 19 13.25 -4.10 10.88
CA LYS A 19 13.42 -2.81 10.20
C LYS A 19 12.14 -1.96 10.13
N ILE A 20 10.99 -2.49 10.53
CA ILE A 20 9.74 -1.71 10.54
C ILE A 20 9.85 -0.55 11.54
N GLY A 21 10.49 -0.75 12.70
CA GLY A 21 10.65 0.29 13.71
C GLY A 21 9.31 0.90 14.12
N TYR A 22 9.20 2.23 14.12
CA TYR A 22 7.94 2.95 14.38
C TYR A 22 6.87 2.76 13.29
N GLY A 23 7.21 2.13 12.16
CA GLY A 23 6.26 1.74 11.11
C GLY A 23 5.64 2.93 10.39
N ILE A 24 4.32 2.90 10.28
CA ILE A 24 3.52 3.94 9.62
C ILE A 24 2.51 4.53 10.60
N GLN A 25 2.11 5.76 10.33
CA GLN A 25 0.94 6.39 10.95
C GLN A 25 -0.07 6.72 9.86
N LEU A 26 -1.33 6.39 10.09
CA LEU A 26 -2.44 6.76 9.23
C LEU A 26 -3.24 7.87 9.91
N SER A 27 -3.57 8.91 9.16
CA SER A 27 -4.41 10.02 9.61
C SER A 27 -5.60 10.14 8.69
N LYS A 28 -6.82 10.17 9.25
CA LYS A 28 -8.01 10.54 8.50
C LYS A 28 -8.18 12.05 8.61
N GLU A 29 -8.05 12.72 7.48
CA GLU A 29 -8.16 14.17 7.35
C GLU A 29 -9.38 14.51 6.48
N VAL A 30 -9.70 15.80 6.35
CA VAL A 30 -10.91 16.26 5.65
C VAL A 30 -10.89 15.84 4.18
N ASP A 31 -9.70 15.83 3.56
CA ASP A 31 -9.55 15.56 2.14
C ASP A 31 -9.29 14.08 1.82
N GLY A 32 -8.96 13.24 2.81
CA GLY A 32 -8.65 11.83 2.59
C GLY A 32 -7.88 11.18 3.72
N VAL A 33 -7.26 10.04 3.44
CA VAL A 33 -6.42 9.32 4.40
C VAL A 33 -4.96 9.50 4.02
N TRP A 34 -4.19 10.09 4.94
CA TRP A 34 -2.77 10.31 4.80
C TRP A 34 -1.97 9.21 5.48
N LEU A 35 -0.93 8.76 4.80
CA LEU A 35 0.04 7.82 5.33
C LEU A 35 1.36 8.54 5.56
N TYR A 36 1.90 8.41 6.78
CA TYR A 36 3.16 8.98 7.21
C TYR A 36 4.16 7.85 7.49
N ASN A 37 5.32 7.87 6.83
CA ASN A 37 6.37 6.89 7.07
C ASN A 37 7.22 7.31 8.28
N ARG A 38 7.00 6.66 9.42
CA ARG A 38 7.76 6.89 10.67
C ARG A 38 8.92 5.90 10.85
N SER A 39 9.08 4.94 9.95
CA SER A 39 10.18 3.99 9.97
C SER A 39 11.47 4.63 9.44
N SER A 40 12.62 4.01 9.73
CA SER A 40 13.92 4.42 9.18
C SER A 40 14.18 3.91 7.77
N TYR A 41 13.21 3.23 7.14
CA TYR A 41 13.36 2.64 5.81
C TYR A 41 12.22 3.05 4.87
N PRO A 42 12.41 2.97 3.55
CA PRO A 42 11.32 3.19 2.62
C PRO A 42 10.20 2.15 2.80
N ILE A 43 8.98 2.62 2.59
CA ILE A 43 7.81 1.78 2.38
C ILE A 43 7.33 1.96 0.94
N PHE A 44 6.48 1.05 0.51
CA PHE A 44 5.94 1.06 -0.85
C PHE A 44 4.43 0.93 -0.75
N ILE A 45 3.70 1.73 -1.52
CA ILE A 45 2.24 1.83 -1.46
C ILE A 45 1.64 1.74 -2.87
N LYS A 46 0.50 1.06 -2.97
CA LYS A 46 -0.35 1.02 -4.17
C LYS A 46 -1.79 1.31 -3.74
N SER A 47 -2.44 2.24 -4.44
CA SER A 47 -3.82 2.68 -4.19
C SER A 47 -4.40 3.18 -5.50
N ALA A 48 -5.66 2.84 -5.79
CA ALA A 48 -6.34 3.30 -7.01
C ALA A 48 -6.44 4.83 -7.09
N THR A 49 -6.50 5.50 -5.93
CA THR A 49 -6.70 6.95 -5.83
C THR A 49 -5.41 7.78 -5.97
N LEU A 50 -4.25 7.12 -5.98
CA LEU A 50 -2.94 7.77 -6.15
C LEU A 50 -2.60 8.04 -7.62
N ASP A 51 -3.13 7.23 -8.53
CA ASP A 51 -2.79 7.30 -9.94
C ASP A 51 -3.79 8.20 -10.70
N ASN A 52 -3.40 8.62 -11.91
CA ASN A 52 -4.30 9.33 -12.81
C ASN A 52 -5.45 8.37 -13.20
N PRO A 53 -6.73 8.79 -13.18
CA PRO A 53 -7.83 7.99 -13.71
C PRO A 53 -7.61 7.50 -15.15
N ASP A 54 -6.83 8.22 -15.97
CA ASP A 54 -6.49 7.79 -17.34
C ASP A 54 -5.38 6.73 -17.39
N SER A 55 -4.73 6.43 -16.26
CA SER A 55 -3.68 5.42 -16.19
C SER A 55 -4.28 4.03 -16.17
N ARG A 56 -3.93 3.21 -17.17
CA ARG A 56 -4.32 1.80 -17.26
C ARG A 56 -3.62 0.90 -16.25
N THR A 57 -2.60 1.39 -15.55
CA THR A 57 -1.79 0.60 -14.62
C THR A 57 -1.64 1.31 -13.29
N LEU A 58 -1.96 0.59 -12.21
CA LEU A 58 -1.72 1.05 -10.85
C LEU A 58 -0.22 0.97 -10.53
N LEU A 59 0.37 2.09 -10.10
CA LEU A 59 1.78 2.19 -9.80
C LEU A 59 2.06 1.94 -8.31
N VAL A 60 3.25 1.40 -8.05
CA VAL A 60 3.76 1.25 -6.69
C VAL A 60 4.66 2.44 -6.37
N HIS A 61 4.19 3.30 -5.48
CA HIS A 61 4.88 4.51 -5.05
C HIS A 61 5.80 4.21 -3.88
N LYS A 62 7.02 4.75 -3.90
CA LYS A 62 8.00 4.62 -2.82
C LYS A 62 7.95 5.84 -1.91
N VAL A 63 7.71 5.63 -0.62
CA VAL A 63 7.65 6.71 0.39
C VAL A 63 8.86 6.60 1.31
N PHE A 64 9.69 7.64 1.32
CA PHE A 64 10.91 7.69 2.13
C PHE A 64 10.61 7.98 3.61
N PRO A 65 11.52 7.64 4.54
CA PRO A 65 11.42 8.01 5.96
C PRO A 65 11.13 9.50 6.15
N GLY A 66 10.15 9.83 7.00
CA GLY A 66 9.77 11.21 7.31
C GLY A 66 8.82 11.87 6.30
N PHE A 67 8.51 11.22 5.18
CA PHE A 67 7.58 11.73 4.18
C PHE A 67 6.16 11.19 4.41
N SER A 68 5.19 11.92 3.87
CA SER A 68 3.79 11.53 3.81
C SER A 68 3.27 11.46 2.38
N ILE A 69 2.17 10.73 2.21
CA ILE A 69 1.43 10.64 0.96
C ILE A 69 -0.06 10.50 1.26
N LYS A 70 -0.91 11.11 0.43
CA LYS A 70 -2.36 10.92 0.50
C LYS A 70 -2.72 9.53 -0.03
N ALA A 71 -2.69 8.55 0.85
CA ALA A 71 -2.86 7.13 0.52
C ALA A 71 -4.26 6.80 -0.04
N PHE A 72 -5.27 7.56 0.34
CA PHE A 72 -6.65 7.35 -0.09
C PHE A 72 -7.41 8.67 -0.23
N ASP A 73 -8.19 8.79 -1.30
CA ASP A 73 -9.08 9.94 -1.57
C ASP A 73 -10.50 9.42 -1.81
N TYR A 74 -11.43 9.79 -0.92
CA TYR A 74 -12.80 9.28 -0.94
C TYR A 74 -13.54 9.66 -2.22
N GLU A 75 -13.45 10.92 -2.65
CA GLU A 75 -14.12 11.42 -3.84
C GLU A 75 -13.62 10.72 -5.10
N LYS A 76 -12.29 10.56 -5.21
CA LYS A 76 -11.71 9.79 -6.33
C LYS A 76 -12.17 8.34 -6.30
N ALA A 77 -12.20 7.68 -5.15
CA ALA A 77 -12.60 6.29 -5.04
C ALA A 77 -14.05 6.07 -5.53
N TYR A 78 -14.98 6.95 -5.15
CA TYR A 78 -16.36 6.90 -5.66
C TYR A 78 -16.43 7.18 -7.16
N SER A 79 -15.63 8.11 -7.68
CA SER A 79 -15.61 8.43 -9.12
C SER A 79 -15.08 7.29 -10.00
N LEU A 80 -14.29 6.38 -9.42
CA LEU A 80 -13.73 5.19 -10.08
C LEU A 80 -14.72 4.02 -10.10
N GLN A 81 -15.81 4.04 -9.33
CA GLN A 81 -16.85 3.00 -9.34
C GLN A 81 -17.77 3.04 -10.58
N ARG A 82 -17.34 3.65 -11.70
CA ARG A 82 -18.22 3.78 -12.87
C ARG A 82 -18.48 2.43 -13.54
N PRO A 83 -19.73 2.14 -13.93
CA PRO A 83 -20.16 0.81 -14.38
C PRO A 83 -19.61 0.31 -15.74
N ASN A 84 -18.82 1.11 -16.48
CA ASN A 84 -18.39 0.76 -17.85
C ASN A 84 -16.94 0.28 -17.99
N ASP A 85 -16.13 0.26 -16.92
CA ASP A 85 -14.77 -0.28 -17.00
C ASP A 85 -14.77 -1.79 -16.73
N HIS A 86 -15.00 -2.55 -17.80
CA HIS A 86 -15.03 -4.02 -17.78
C HIS A 86 -13.75 -4.69 -17.23
N GLU A 87 -12.61 -4.00 -17.23
CA GLU A 87 -11.36 -4.49 -16.61
C GLU A 87 -11.29 -4.22 -15.10
N PHE A 88 -11.95 -3.17 -14.60
CA PHE A 88 -11.99 -2.84 -13.17
C PHE A 88 -13.03 -3.68 -12.39
N MET A 89 -14.05 -4.21 -13.10
CA MET A 89 -15.12 -5.03 -12.51
C MET A 89 -14.67 -6.45 -12.09
N GLN A 90 -13.52 -6.95 -12.53
CA GLN A 90 -13.04 -8.30 -12.18
C GLN A 90 -12.56 -8.41 -10.73
N GLN A 91 -12.38 -7.30 -10.02
CA GLN A 91 -11.89 -7.33 -8.65
C GLN A 91 -12.66 -6.32 -7.78
N PRO A 92 -13.86 -6.70 -7.27
CA PRO A 92 -14.88 -5.81 -6.70
C PRO A 92 -14.49 -4.93 -5.49
N TRP A 93 -13.23 -4.97 -5.06
CA TRP A 93 -12.72 -4.29 -3.85
C TRP A 93 -11.50 -3.39 -4.10
N THR A 94 -11.01 -3.28 -5.33
CA THR A 94 -9.73 -2.59 -5.61
C THR A 94 -9.77 -1.08 -5.38
N GLY A 95 -10.90 -0.44 -5.64
CA GLY A 95 -11.05 1.01 -5.52
C GLY A 95 -10.90 1.54 -4.08
N PHE A 96 -11.22 0.71 -3.09
CA PHE A 96 -11.23 1.05 -1.65
C PHE A 96 -10.09 0.37 -0.88
N THR A 97 -9.15 -0.24 -1.59
CA THR A 97 -8.06 -1.00 -0.98
C THR A 97 -6.74 -0.28 -1.16
N VAL A 98 -5.98 -0.16 -0.06
CA VAL A 98 -4.61 0.33 -0.05
C VAL A 98 -3.67 -0.78 0.38
N GLN A 99 -2.70 -1.08 -0.46
CA GLN A 99 -1.70 -2.11 -0.26
C GLN A 99 -0.35 -1.47 0.08
N ILE A 100 0.29 -1.89 1.17
CA ILE A 100 1.56 -1.31 1.65
C ILE A 100 2.54 -2.42 2.00
N SER A 101 3.80 -2.31 1.55
CA SER A 101 4.89 -3.17 1.98
C SER A 101 6.01 -2.40 2.67
N PHE A 102 6.68 -3.07 3.61
CA PHE A 102 7.81 -2.50 4.34
C PHE A 102 9.14 -2.92 3.72
N VAL A 103 10.08 -1.98 3.54
CA VAL A 103 11.49 -2.19 3.12
C VAL A 103 11.68 -2.72 1.70
N LYS A 104 10.78 -3.58 1.20
CA LYS A 104 10.88 -4.26 -0.11
C LYS A 104 9.71 -3.86 -1.00
N GLY A 105 10.01 -3.26 -2.15
CA GLY A 105 9.02 -2.91 -3.17
C GLY A 105 8.59 -4.10 -4.02
N TRP A 106 7.50 -3.92 -4.75
CA TRP A 106 6.95 -4.87 -5.71
C TRP A 106 6.37 -4.15 -6.94
N GLY A 107 6.05 -4.89 -7.99
CA GLY A 107 5.50 -4.39 -9.26
C GLY A 107 6.54 -4.40 -10.38
N GLN A 108 6.17 -3.82 -11.53
CA GLN A 108 6.94 -3.91 -12.78
C GLN A 108 8.39 -3.41 -12.66
N CYS A 109 8.64 -2.42 -11.82
CA CYS A 109 9.98 -1.86 -11.59
C CYS A 109 10.80 -2.61 -10.52
N TYR A 110 10.31 -3.75 -10.03
CA TYR A 110 10.93 -4.49 -8.93
C TYR A 110 11.02 -5.98 -9.23
N THR A 111 11.95 -6.67 -8.55
CA THR A 111 12.08 -8.15 -8.68
C THR A 111 10.83 -8.88 -8.22
N ARG A 112 10.10 -8.35 -7.23
CA ARG A 112 8.87 -8.94 -6.71
C ARG A 112 7.70 -8.43 -7.55
N GLN A 113 6.95 -9.30 -8.22
CA GLN A 113 5.82 -8.86 -9.04
C GLN A 113 4.54 -8.63 -8.21
N PHE A 114 4.34 -9.42 -7.15
CA PHE A 114 3.15 -9.37 -6.30
C PHE A 114 3.47 -8.92 -4.88
N ILE A 115 2.53 -8.24 -4.22
CA ILE A 115 2.70 -7.83 -2.82
C ILE A 115 2.85 -9.01 -1.87
N SER A 116 2.19 -10.15 -2.15
CA SER A 116 2.33 -11.39 -1.38
C SER A 116 3.75 -11.96 -1.39
N SER A 117 4.57 -11.55 -2.36
CA SER A 117 6.00 -11.88 -2.39
C SER A 117 6.81 -11.01 -1.41
N CYS A 118 6.25 -9.94 -0.86
CA CYS A 118 6.93 -9.11 0.13
C CYS A 118 6.90 -9.78 1.52
N PRO A 119 8.01 -9.73 2.27
CA PRO A 119 8.11 -10.43 3.56
C PRO A 119 7.23 -9.83 4.67
N CYS A 120 6.95 -8.53 4.62
CA CYS A 120 6.03 -7.84 5.54
C CYS A 120 5.24 -6.82 4.75
N TRP A 121 3.92 -6.93 4.80
CA TRP A 121 2.99 -6.05 4.12
C TRP A 121 1.66 -5.99 4.88
N LEU A 122 0.82 -5.05 4.50
CA LEU A 122 -0.52 -4.87 5.01
C LEU A 122 -1.46 -4.42 3.89
N GLU A 123 -2.73 -4.72 4.07
CA GLU A 123 -3.82 -4.30 3.22
C GLU A 123 -4.85 -3.60 4.10
N ILE A 124 -5.28 -2.43 3.66
CA ILE A 124 -6.26 -1.59 4.36
C ILE A 124 -7.46 -1.47 3.44
N ILE A 125 -8.62 -1.81 3.97
CA ILE A 125 -9.89 -1.71 3.26
C ILE A 125 -10.66 -0.57 3.91
N PHE A 126 -11.07 0.41 3.11
CA PHE A 126 -11.90 1.53 3.55
C PHE A 126 -13.37 1.20 3.30
N ASN A 127 -14.19 1.31 4.35
CA ASN A 127 -15.64 1.16 4.29
C ASN A 127 -16.34 2.51 4.20
#